data_AF-A0A2T2U4X4-F1
#
_entry.id   AF-A0A2T2U4X4-F1
#
_cell.length_a   1.000
_cell.length_b   1.000
_cell.length_c   1.000
_cell.angle_alpha   90.00
_cell.angle_beta   90.00
_cell.angle_gamma   90.00
#
_symmetry.space_group_name_H-M   'P 1'
#
loop_
_entity.id
_entity.type
_entity.pdbx_description
1 polymer ?
#
loop_
_entity_poly.entity_id
_entity_poly.type
_entity_poly.pdbx_seq_one_letter_code
_entity_poly.pdbx_strand_id
1 'polypeptide(L)'
;WTFFRLRPNNFPPLRIAQAAAWYADGALLADAPLPALRTALDQDDPPSALRCALAATPPDFWRTHYHLTKQAQEHDPSLGTSRIDTLLVNAVAPVLLLDAERRADQTQVEAVVDVLRTLPASQDRVVRRFEDLGTDADSTFDTQGLHELYRSYCTEGGCLECDIGQHLLAGG
;
A
#
# COMPACT_ATOMS: atom_id res chain seq x y z
N TRP A 1 16.12 19.55 0.68
CA TRP A 1 15.01 18.77 1.27
C TRP A 1 14.41 19.55 2.43
N THR A 2 13.08 19.72 2.46
CA THR A 2 12.40 20.46 3.54
C THR A 2 12.06 19.51 4.67
N PHE A 3 12.78 19.59 5.79
CA PHE A 3 12.57 18.72 6.96
C PHE A 3 11.47 19.22 7.90
N PHE A 4 10.97 20.44 7.68
CA PHE A 4 9.95 21.06 8.50
C PHE A 4 8.65 20.25 8.46
N ARG A 5 8.11 19.91 9.66
CA ARG A 5 6.89 19.11 9.90
C ARG A 5 6.93 17.62 9.58
N LEU A 6 8.10 17.06 9.23
CA LEU A 6 8.21 15.60 9.08
C LEU A 6 8.36 14.94 10.46
N ARG A 7 7.74 13.77 10.62
CA ARG A 7 8.10 12.85 11.72
C ARG A 7 9.46 12.20 11.41
N PRO A 8 10.31 11.90 12.41
CA PRO A 8 11.66 11.37 12.19
C PRO A 8 11.71 10.15 11.25
N ASN A 9 10.79 9.19 11.41
CA ASN A 9 10.70 8.01 10.55
C ASN A 9 10.40 8.35 9.08
N ASN A 10 9.89 9.54 8.77
CA ASN A 10 9.61 10.00 7.42
C ASN A 10 10.72 10.88 6.84
N PHE A 11 11.88 10.96 7.49
CA PHE A 11 13.00 11.72 6.97
C PHE A 11 13.54 11.01 5.72
N PRO A 12 13.40 11.58 4.50
CA PRO A 12 14.56 11.75 3.65
C PRO A 12 15.73 10.75 3.77
N PRO A 13 16.83 11.01 4.52
CA PRO A 13 17.98 10.08 4.52
C PRO A 13 17.65 8.66 4.98
N LEU A 14 16.84 8.52 6.03
CA LEU A 14 16.42 7.21 6.53
C LEU A 14 15.57 6.48 5.48
N ARG A 15 14.71 7.19 4.75
CA ARG A 15 13.88 6.59 3.67
C ARG A 15 14.73 6.07 2.52
N ILE A 16 15.78 6.80 2.14
CA ILE A 16 16.76 6.31 1.16
C ILE A 16 17.46 5.07 1.68
N ALA A 17 17.89 5.06 2.94
CA ALA A 17 18.57 3.92 3.52
C ALA A 17 17.69 2.67 3.59
N GLN A 18 16.41 2.83 3.95
CA GLN A 18 15.42 1.75 3.89
C GLN A 18 15.26 1.23 2.47
N ALA A 19 15.17 2.11 1.47
CA ALA A 19 15.07 1.67 0.07
C ALA A 19 16.34 0.98 -0.42
N ALA A 20 17.52 1.46 -0.02
CA ALA A 20 18.80 0.83 -0.34
C ALA A 20 18.94 -0.56 0.29
N ALA A 21 18.32 -0.79 1.45
CA ALA A 21 18.33 -2.10 2.11
C ALA A 21 17.60 -3.19 1.29
N TRP A 22 16.66 -2.83 0.41
CA TRP A 22 16.05 -3.80 -0.50
C TRP A 22 17.00 -4.31 -1.60
N TYR A 23 18.11 -3.62 -1.84
CA TYR A 23 19.15 -4.02 -2.80
C TYR A 23 20.30 -4.78 -2.15
N ALA A 24 20.26 -5.01 -0.83
CA ALA A 24 21.25 -5.84 -0.15
C ALA A 24 21.11 -7.31 -0.58
N ASP A 25 22.20 -8.09 -0.48
CA ASP A 25 22.19 -9.50 -0.85
C ASP A 25 21.07 -10.28 -0.14
N GLY A 26 20.25 -10.99 -0.91
CA GLY A 26 19.12 -11.76 -0.42
C GLY A 26 17.85 -10.95 -0.08
N ALA A 27 17.86 -9.64 -0.27
CA ALA A 27 16.67 -8.80 -0.14
C ALA A 27 15.84 -8.76 -1.44
N LEU A 28 14.63 -8.21 -1.37
CA LEU A 28 13.62 -8.28 -2.43
C LEU A 28 14.09 -7.79 -3.81
N LEU A 29 14.94 -6.76 -3.86
CA LEU A 29 15.43 -6.13 -5.09
C LEU A 29 16.89 -6.49 -5.40
N ALA A 30 17.48 -7.45 -4.68
CA ALA A 30 18.78 -8.03 -5.04
C ALA A 30 18.71 -8.70 -6.41
N ASP A 31 17.57 -9.32 -6.70
CA ASP A 31 17.22 -9.99 -7.95
C ASP A 31 15.86 -9.48 -8.48
N ALA A 32 15.26 -10.20 -9.42
CA ALA A 32 13.90 -9.93 -9.86
C ALA A 32 12.89 -10.17 -8.71
N PRO A 33 12.05 -9.18 -8.35
CA PRO A 33 11.17 -9.28 -7.19
C PRO A 33 9.93 -10.17 -7.44
N LEU A 34 9.49 -10.29 -8.69
CA LEU A 34 8.23 -10.96 -9.04
C LEU A 34 8.14 -12.43 -8.56
N PRO A 35 9.15 -13.30 -8.77
CA PRO A 35 9.13 -14.65 -8.24
C PRO A 35 8.94 -14.70 -6.72
N ALA A 36 9.67 -13.87 -5.96
CA ALA A 36 9.57 -13.82 -4.51
C ALA A 36 8.19 -13.34 -4.04
N LEU A 37 7.63 -12.31 -4.68
CA LEU A 37 6.30 -11.80 -4.37
C LEU A 37 5.19 -12.82 -4.68
N ARG A 38 5.31 -13.58 -5.78
CA ARG A 38 4.38 -14.69 -6.09
C ARG A 38 4.45 -15.78 -5.02
N THR A 39 5.65 -16.23 -4.67
CA THR A 39 5.82 -17.24 -3.62
C THR A 39 5.26 -16.78 -2.28
N ALA A 40 5.40 -15.48 -1.95
CA ALA A 40 4.78 -14.89 -0.77
C ALA A 40 3.24 -14.86 -0.86
N LEU A 41 2.70 -14.59 -2.05
CA LEU A 41 1.26 -14.60 -2.30
C LEU A 41 0.64 -16.01 -2.16
N ASP A 42 1.39 -17.05 -2.48
CA ASP A 42 0.94 -18.45 -2.41
C ASP A 42 1.10 -19.08 -1.01
N GLN A 43 1.52 -18.32 0.01
CA GLN A 43 1.63 -18.81 1.39
C GLN A 43 0.25 -18.93 2.08
N ASP A 44 0.20 -19.64 3.21
CA ASP A 44 -1.03 -19.77 4.02
C ASP A 44 -1.51 -18.42 4.61
N ASP A 45 -0.59 -17.48 4.86
CA ASP A 45 -0.87 -16.10 5.29
C ASP A 45 -0.18 -15.10 4.33
N PRO A 46 -0.79 -14.85 3.15
CA PRO A 46 -0.20 -13.98 2.14
C PRO A 46 0.06 -12.54 2.62
N PRO A 47 -0.84 -11.86 3.37
CA PRO A 47 -0.56 -10.53 3.90
C PRO A 47 0.72 -10.47 4.75
N SER A 48 0.92 -11.45 5.65
CA SER A 48 2.12 -11.51 6.48
C SER A 48 3.37 -11.84 5.67
N ALA A 49 3.28 -12.79 4.74
CA ALA A 49 4.38 -13.17 3.86
C ALA A 49 4.83 -12.00 2.96
N LEU A 50 3.89 -11.26 2.38
CA LEU A 50 4.18 -10.08 1.57
C LEU A 50 4.78 -8.95 2.40
N ARG A 51 4.32 -8.74 3.64
CA ARG A 51 4.94 -7.78 4.56
C ARG A 51 6.37 -8.16 4.89
N CYS A 52 6.64 -9.44 5.11
CA CYS A 52 7.98 -9.97 5.34
C CYS A 52 8.89 -9.75 4.13
N ALA A 53 8.40 -10.05 2.92
CA ALA A 53 9.14 -9.82 1.67
C ALA A 53 9.49 -8.34 1.46
N LEU A 54 8.62 -7.41 1.89
CA LEU A 54 8.86 -5.97 1.83
C LEU A 54 9.65 -5.41 3.02
N ALA A 55 9.96 -6.21 4.03
CA ALA A 55 10.72 -5.74 5.18
C ALA A 55 12.08 -5.19 4.72
N ALA A 56 12.49 -4.07 5.30
CA ALA A 56 13.76 -3.43 4.98
C ALA A 56 14.42 -2.99 6.28
N THR A 57 15.55 -3.61 6.60
CA THR A 57 16.35 -3.28 7.77
C THR A 57 17.62 -2.56 7.30
N PRO A 58 17.69 -1.23 7.42
CA PRO A 58 18.90 -0.50 7.06
C PRO A 58 20.02 -0.77 8.08
N PRO A 59 21.29 -0.45 7.74
CA PRO A 59 22.44 -0.70 8.62
C PRO A 59 22.34 -0.07 10.01
N ASP A 60 23.07 -0.61 10.98
CA ASP A 60 23.01 -0.20 12.40
C ASP A 60 23.24 1.28 12.67
N PHE A 61 23.94 1.99 11.78
CA PHE A 61 24.06 3.45 11.80
C PHE A 61 22.70 4.14 12.01
N TRP A 62 21.67 3.64 11.34
CA TRP A 62 20.33 4.22 11.35
C TRP A 62 19.58 4.00 12.66
N ARG A 63 19.98 3.05 13.51
CA ARG A 63 19.36 2.85 14.83
C ARG A 63 19.49 4.08 15.74
N THR A 64 20.47 4.94 15.48
CA THR A 64 20.74 6.15 16.27
C THR A 64 20.75 7.41 15.42
N HIS A 65 20.32 7.35 14.16
CA HIS A 65 20.40 8.48 13.23
C HIS A 65 19.16 8.59 12.35
N TYR A 66 18.51 9.76 12.34
CA TYR A 66 17.55 10.14 11.29
C TYR A 66 18.19 11.02 10.20
N HIS A 67 19.38 11.54 10.50
CA HIS A 67 20.21 12.39 9.66
C HIS A 67 21.63 11.84 9.62
N LEU A 68 22.36 12.18 8.56
CA LEU A 68 23.77 11.77 8.42
C LEU A 68 24.71 12.42 9.45
N THR A 69 24.32 13.55 10.04
CA THR A 69 25.23 14.37 10.87
C THR A 69 24.79 14.52 12.33
N LYS A 70 23.63 14.00 12.70
CA LYS A 70 23.04 14.18 14.04
C LYS A 70 22.56 12.85 14.59
N GLN A 71 23.10 12.52 15.76
CA GLN A 71 22.63 11.39 16.55
C GLN A 71 21.29 11.73 17.21
N ALA A 72 20.45 10.71 17.33
CA ALA A 72 19.17 10.71 18.01
C ALA A 72 19.15 9.60 19.06
N GLN A 73 18.07 9.56 19.84
CA GLN A 73 17.79 8.40 20.69
C GLN A 73 17.66 7.13 19.84
N GLU A 74 18.03 6.00 20.44
CA GLU A 74 17.89 4.69 19.81
C GLU A 74 16.44 4.43 19.40
N HIS A 75 16.25 3.91 18.19
CA HIS A 75 14.96 3.60 17.61
C HIS A 75 15.08 2.46 16.60
N ASP A 76 13.95 1.87 16.23
CA ASP A 76 13.88 0.92 15.13
C ASP A 76 13.90 1.67 13.78
N PRO A 77 14.94 1.50 12.95
CA PRO A 77 15.05 2.18 11.66
C PRO A 77 14.29 1.44 10.55
N SER A 78 13.62 0.33 10.84
CA SER A 78 12.90 -0.49 9.87
C SER A 78 11.64 0.19 9.34
N LEU A 79 11.09 -0.35 8.25
CA LEU A 79 9.79 0.07 7.75
C LEU A 79 8.67 -0.36 8.69
N GLY A 80 7.88 0.60 9.18
CA GLY A 80 6.68 0.30 9.94
C GLY A 80 5.55 -0.27 9.07
N THR A 81 4.67 -1.07 9.66
CA THR A 81 3.58 -1.78 8.98
C THR A 81 2.72 -0.90 8.09
N SER A 82 2.29 0.28 8.56
CA SER A 82 1.48 1.21 7.76
C SER A 82 2.17 1.65 6.45
N ARG A 83 3.51 1.78 6.46
CA ARG A 83 4.26 2.10 5.24
C ARG A 83 4.34 0.89 4.32
N ILE A 84 4.56 -0.29 4.88
CA ILE A 84 4.57 -1.55 4.11
C ILE A 84 3.21 -1.75 3.46
N ASP A 85 2.11 -1.60 4.19
CA ASP A 85 0.76 -1.69 3.65
C ASP A 85 0.54 -0.63 2.56
N THR A 86 1.03 0.60 2.72
CA THR A 86 0.99 1.61 1.64
C THR A 86 1.70 1.13 0.37
N LEU A 87 2.86 0.49 0.49
CA LEU A 87 3.60 -0.08 -0.65
C LEU A 87 2.88 -1.28 -1.24
N LEU A 88 2.25 -2.12 -0.42
CA LEU A 88 1.44 -3.24 -0.87
C LEU A 88 0.33 -2.74 -1.79
N VAL A 89 -0.42 -1.74 -1.34
CA VAL A 89 -1.56 -1.21 -2.08
C VAL A 89 -1.15 -0.44 -3.33
N ASN A 90 -0.13 0.41 -3.24
CA ASN A 90 0.17 1.36 -4.32
C ASN A 90 1.23 0.85 -5.31
N ALA A 91 1.98 -0.20 -4.98
CA ALA A 91 3.07 -0.68 -5.83
C ALA A 91 3.01 -2.19 -6.07
N VAL A 92 2.85 -3.01 -5.02
CA VAL A 92 2.92 -4.47 -5.16
C VAL A 92 1.65 -5.05 -5.77
N ALA A 93 0.47 -4.72 -5.24
CA ALA A 93 -0.80 -5.25 -5.71
C ALA A 93 -1.06 -4.95 -7.19
N PRO A 94 -0.86 -3.71 -7.71
CA PRO A 94 -1.01 -3.44 -9.14
C PRO A 94 -0.05 -4.26 -10.02
N VAL A 95 1.19 -4.45 -9.55
CA VAL A 95 2.20 -5.24 -10.28
C VAL A 95 1.86 -6.72 -10.28
N LEU A 96 1.40 -7.27 -9.15
CA LEU A 96 0.97 -8.66 -9.05
C LEU A 96 -0.29 -8.95 -9.87
N LEU A 97 -1.28 -8.04 -9.84
CA LEU A 97 -2.48 -8.15 -10.68
C LEU A 97 -2.11 -8.19 -12.17
N LEU A 98 -1.28 -7.24 -12.63
CA LEU A 98 -0.83 -7.21 -14.02
C LEU A 98 -0.04 -8.48 -14.40
N ASP A 99 0.81 -8.99 -13.52
CA ASP A 99 1.57 -10.23 -13.75
C ASP A 99 0.62 -11.45 -13.85
N ALA A 100 -0.37 -11.54 -12.96
CA ALA A 100 -1.37 -12.62 -12.96
C ALA A 100 -2.27 -12.58 -14.20
N GLU A 101 -2.76 -11.41 -14.58
CA GLU A 101 -3.54 -11.21 -15.81
C GLU A 101 -2.76 -11.63 -17.05
N ARG A 102 -1.49 -11.22 -17.16
CA ARG A 102 -0.61 -11.60 -18.30
C ARG A 102 -0.37 -13.09 -18.39
N ARG A 103 -0.45 -13.81 -17.27
CA ARG A 103 -0.33 -15.27 -17.20
C ARG A 103 -1.68 -15.98 -17.31
N ALA A 104 -2.78 -15.24 -17.41
CA ALA A 104 -4.15 -15.76 -17.32
C ALA A 104 -4.41 -16.59 -16.05
N ASP A 105 -3.80 -16.17 -14.94
CA ASP A 105 -3.86 -16.85 -13.65
C ASP A 105 -4.92 -16.19 -12.75
N GLN A 106 -6.16 -16.60 -12.93
CA GLN A 106 -7.29 -16.04 -12.17
C GLN A 106 -7.19 -16.34 -10.68
N THR A 107 -6.57 -17.45 -10.29
CA THR A 107 -6.37 -17.82 -8.89
C THR A 107 -5.48 -16.80 -8.20
N GLN A 108 -4.39 -16.39 -8.83
CA GLN A 108 -3.54 -15.32 -8.27
C GLN A 108 -4.18 -13.94 -8.33
N VAL A 109 -5.01 -13.62 -9.34
CA VAL A 109 -5.82 -12.40 -9.32
C VAL A 109 -6.69 -12.34 -8.06
N GLU A 110 -7.43 -13.42 -7.78
CA GLU A 110 -8.29 -13.49 -6.58
C GLU A 110 -7.46 -13.40 -5.30
N ALA A 111 -6.31 -14.08 -5.23
CA ALA A 111 -5.43 -14.02 -4.07
C ALA A 111 -4.93 -12.59 -3.77
N VAL A 112 -4.61 -11.78 -4.79
CA VAL A 112 -4.25 -10.37 -4.58
C VAL A 112 -5.46 -9.57 -4.06
N VAL A 113 -6.64 -9.81 -4.62
CA VAL A 113 -7.87 -9.15 -4.17
C VAL A 113 -8.18 -9.52 -2.71
N ASP A 114 -8.03 -10.78 -2.33
CA ASP A 114 -8.20 -11.24 -0.96
C ASP A 114 -7.23 -10.58 0.00
N VAL A 115 -5.96 -10.42 -0.40
CA VAL A 115 -5.01 -9.60 0.38
C VAL A 115 -5.56 -8.20 0.61
N LEU A 116 -6.05 -7.51 -0.42
CA LEU A 116 -6.61 -6.16 -0.29
C LEU A 116 -7.86 -6.12 0.61
N ARG A 117 -8.67 -7.18 0.67
CA ARG A 117 -9.82 -7.30 1.58
C ARG A 117 -9.40 -7.45 3.05
N THR A 118 -8.21 -8.00 3.32
CA THR A 118 -7.69 -8.15 4.70
C THR A 118 -6.94 -6.93 5.22
N LEU A 119 -6.49 -6.04 4.34
CA LEU A 119 -5.78 -4.82 4.75
C LEU A 119 -6.76 -3.77 5.26
N PRO A 120 -6.40 -3.01 6.31
CA PRO A 120 -7.30 -2.03 6.91
C PRO A 120 -7.69 -0.94 5.91
N ALA A 121 -8.92 -0.45 6.00
CA ALA A 121 -9.37 0.72 5.25
C ALA A 121 -8.50 1.96 5.55
N SER A 122 -8.28 2.78 4.53
CA SER A 122 -7.52 4.02 4.70
C SER A 122 -8.43 5.16 5.17
N GLN A 123 -7.95 5.99 6.09
CA GLN A 123 -8.74 7.11 6.62
C GLN A 123 -8.35 8.42 5.96
N ASP A 124 -8.92 8.70 4.80
CA ASP A 124 -8.73 9.95 4.08
C ASP A 124 -10.04 10.70 3.79
N ARG A 125 -9.94 11.83 3.09
CA ARG A 125 -11.07 12.72 2.83
C ARG A 125 -12.12 12.08 1.91
N VAL A 126 -11.72 11.21 1.00
CA VAL A 126 -12.66 10.53 0.10
C VAL A 126 -13.47 9.52 0.90
N VAL A 127 -12.80 8.67 1.67
CA VAL A 127 -13.47 7.66 2.51
C VAL A 127 -14.41 8.33 3.52
N ARG A 128 -13.96 9.36 4.25
CA ARG A 128 -14.83 10.11 5.17
C ARG A 128 -16.07 10.70 4.52
N ARG A 129 -15.96 11.14 3.26
CA ARG A 129 -17.12 11.67 2.53
C ARG A 129 -18.17 10.60 2.30
N PHE A 130 -17.77 9.36 2.01
CA PHE A 130 -18.71 8.25 1.85
C PHE A 130 -19.25 7.76 3.20
N GLU A 131 -18.42 7.73 4.24
CA GLU A 131 -18.86 7.44 5.62
C GLU A 131 -19.92 8.45 6.08
N ASP A 132 -19.71 9.75 5.83
CA ASP A 132 -20.69 10.82 6.13
C ASP A 132 -22.03 10.65 5.37
N LEU A 133 -22.01 9.90 4.26
CA LEU A 133 -23.19 9.54 3.46
C LEU A 133 -23.78 8.18 3.84
N GLY A 134 -23.24 7.50 4.86
CA GLY A 134 -23.70 6.20 5.34
C GLY A 134 -23.12 4.99 4.60
N THR A 135 -21.98 5.16 3.90
CA THR A 135 -21.25 4.06 3.25
C THR A 135 -19.90 3.86 3.93
N ASP A 136 -19.80 2.81 4.73
CA ASP A 136 -18.57 2.45 5.43
C ASP A 136 -17.62 1.65 4.53
N ALA A 137 -16.31 1.77 4.78
CA ALA A 137 -15.27 0.96 4.14
C ALA A 137 -14.53 0.15 5.21
N ASP A 138 -14.61 -1.17 5.12
CA ASP A 138 -14.00 -2.07 6.11
C ASP A 138 -12.57 -2.46 5.72
N SER A 139 -12.27 -2.41 4.42
CA SER A 139 -11.00 -2.83 3.86
C SER A 139 -10.35 -1.81 2.93
N THR A 140 -9.08 -2.07 2.62
CA THR A 140 -8.39 -1.38 1.54
C THR A 140 -9.10 -1.61 0.20
N PHE A 141 -9.64 -2.80 -0.06
CA PHE A 141 -10.38 -3.07 -1.29
C PHE A 141 -11.55 -2.09 -1.46
N ASP A 142 -12.37 -1.93 -0.42
CA ASP A 142 -13.50 -1.00 -0.43
C ASP A 142 -13.02 0.44 -0.62
N THR A 143 -11.98 0.83 0.13
CA THR A 143 -11.34 2.14 0.00
C THR A 143 -10.91 2.42 -1.44
N GLN A 144 -10.24 1.48 -2.12
CA GLN A 144 -9.80 1.68 -3.50
C GLN A 144 -11.00 1.80 -4.45
N GLY A 145 -12.05 1.01 -4.24
CA GLY A 145 -13.31 1.14 -4.98
C GLY A 145 -13.96 2.52 -4.82
N LEU A 146 -14.01 3.06 -3.60
CA LEU A 146 -14.52 4.41 -3.33
C LEU A 146 -13.67 5.50 -3.98
N HIS A 147 -12.34 5.34 -3.98
CA HIS A 147 -11.45 6.27 -4.66
C HIS A 147 -11.67 6.28 -6.17
N GLU A 148 -11.81 5.11 -6.78
CA GLU A 148 -12.07 4.98 -8.21
C GLU A 148 -13.44 5.57 -8.57
N LEU A 149 -14.49 5.21 -7.83
CA LEU A 149 -15.82 5.80 -7.99
C LEU A 149 -15.80 7.32 -7.87
N TYR A 150 -15.11 7.85 -6.85
CA TYR A 150 -15.03 9.28 -6.61
C TYR A 150 -14.35 10.02 -7.77
N ARG A 151 -13.21 9.51 -8.23
CA ARG A 151 -12.40 10.15 -9.29
C ARG A 151 -13.03 10.02 -10.67
N SER A 152 -13.59 8.86 -10.97
CA SER A 152 -14.08 8.54 -12.33
C SER A 152 -15.52 9.01 -12.56
N TYR A 153 -16.32 9.18 -11.50
CA TYR A 153 -17.72 9.62 -11.62
C TYR A 153 -18.04 10.86 -10.79
N CYS A 154 -17.82 10.83 -9.47
CA CYS A 154 -18.34 11.89 -8.59
C CYS A 154 -17.73 13.26 -8.86
N THR A 155 -16.42 13.33 -9.16
CA THR A 155 -15.73 14.60 -9.46
C THR A 155 -16.04 15.14 -10.84
N GLU A 156 -16.41 14.28 -11.78
CA GLU A 156 -16.81 14.64 -13.14
C GLU A 156 -18.31 14.98 -13.24
N GLY A 157 -19.09 14.71 -12.18
CA GLY A 157 -20.54 14.86 -12.21
C GLY A 157 -21.26 13.76 -13.04
N GLY A 158 -20.60 12.62 -13.24
CA GLY A 158 -21.07 11.50 -14.07
C GLY A 158 -22.21 10.66 -13.48
N CYS A 159 -23.11 11.25 -12.69
CA CYS A 159 -24.18 10.51 -11.99
C CYS A 159 -25.14 9.77 -12.93
N LEU A 160 -25.30 10.24 -14.17
CA LEU A 160 -26.13 9.59 -15.20
C LEU A 160 -25.46 8.35 -15.82
N GLU A 161 -24.17 8.13 -15.59
CA GLU A 161 -23.37 7.01 -16.12
C GLU A 161 -22.90 6.07 -15.00
N CYS A 162 -23.11 6.46 -13.75
CA CYS A 162 -22.78 5.67 -12.57
C CYS A 162 -24.02 4.90 -12.10
N ASP A 163 -23.93 3.58 -11.94
CA ASP A 163 -25.04 2.74 -11.46
C ASP A 163 -25.63 3.22 -10.13
N ILE A 164 -24.78 3.65 -9.19
CA ILE A 164 -25.20 4.22 -7.91
C ILE A 164 -25.94 5.54 -8.12
N GLY A 165 -25.41 6.41 -8.99
CA GLY A 165 -26.03 7.70 -9.31
C GLY A 165 -27.39 7.54 -9.99
N GLN A 166 -27.51 6.63 -10.95
CA GLN A 166 -28.75 6.29 -11.61
C GLN A 166 -29.78 5.73 -10.62
N HIS A 167 -29.36 4.86 -9.71
CA HIS A 167 -30.22 4.31 -8.67
C HIS A 167 -30.82 5.40 -7.78
N LEU A 168 -29.98 6.35 -7.32
CA LEU A 168 -30.43 7.48 -6.49
C LEU A 168 -31.38 8.45 -7.23
N LEU A 169 -31.12 8.70 -8.52
CA LEU A 169 -31.94 9.61 -9.33
C LEU A 169 -33.29 9.02 -9.74
N ALA A 170 -33.40 7.69 -9.79
CA ALA A 170 -34.64 7.00 -10.12
C ALA A 170 -35.71 7.08 -9.01
N GLY A 171 -35.41 7.71 -7.86
CA GLY A 171 -36.36 7.93 -6.77
C GLY A 171 -36.63 6.69 -5.90
N GLY A 172 -35.64 5.81 -5.77
CA GLY A 172 -35.65 4.69 -4.82
C GLY A 172 -35.58 5.14 -3.37
#